data_AF-A0A5C8ULP7-F1
#
_entry.id   AF-A0A5C8ULP7-F1
#
_cell.length_a   1.000
_cell.length_b   1.000
_cell.length_c   1.000
_cell.angle_alpha   90.00
_cell.angle_beta   90.00
_cell.angle_gamma   90.00
#
_symmetry.space_group_name_H-M   'P 1'
#
loop_
_entity.id
_entity.type
_entity.pdbx_description
1 polymer ?
#
loop_
_entity_poly.entity_id
_entity_poly.type
_entity_poly.pdbx_seq_one_letter_code
_entity_poly.pdbx_strand_id
1 'polypeptide(L)'
;MARTAITYTALTGNGTVAAIPATIDIANGMQLAAATPESTVLLITNTDTSPHNVTLAAGDPVLGAGMAVDQVFAIPASSSRYIGPLTSSRCTQKDGSMTLTFVAGHTGTVTALLNPRGI
;
A
#
# COMPACT_ATOMS: atom_id res chain seq x y z
N MET A 1 9.09 -16.33 -0.85
CA MET A 1 7.65 -16.63 -0.80
C MET A 1 6.91 -15.67 -1.71
N ALA A 2 5.79 -16.09 -2.30
CA ALA A 2 4.97 -15.20 -3.13
C ALA A 2 4.18 -14.25 -2.23
N ARG A 3 4.18 -12.95 -2.55
CA ARG A 3 3.41 -11.94 -1.80
C ARG A 3 1.94 -11.99 -2.19
N THR A 4 1.07 -11.64 -1.24
CA THR A 4 -0.38 -11.58 -1.48
C THR A 4 -0.72 -10.35 -2.34
N ALA A 5 -1.49 -10.56 -3.41
CA ALA A 5 -1.83 -9.51 -4.35
C ALA A 5 -2.93 -8.58 -3.82
N ILE A 6 -2.71 -7.27 -3.92
CA ILE A 6 -3.72 -6.24 -3.69
C ILE A 6 -4.30 -5.82 -5.03
N THR A 7 -5.62 -5.68 -5.08
CA THR A 7 -6.34 -5.19 -6.27
C THR A 7 -6.70 -3.72 -6.10
N TYR A 8 -6.60 -2.94 -7.17
CA TYR A 8 -7.03 -1.54 -7.17
C TYR A 8 -8.55 -1.42 -7.11
N THR A 9 -9.02 -0.47 -6.31
CA THR A 9 -10.34 0.13 -6.42
C THR A 9 -10.20 1.41 -7.24
N ALA A 10 -10.68 1.41 -8.48
CA ALA A 10 -10.70 2.61 -9.32
C ALA A 10 -11.78 3.58 -8.82
N LEU A 11 -11.38 4.74 -8.32
CA LEU A 11 -12.32 5.77 -7.92
C LEU A 11 -12.91 6.46 -9.16
N THR A 12 -14.19 6.80 -9.07
CA THR A 12 -14.89 7.58 -10.10
C THR A 12 -15.22 8.95 -9.53
N GLY A 13 -14.95 10.02 -10.28
CA GLY A 13 -15.22 11.39 -9.84
C GLY A 13 -16.69 11.57 -9.50
N ASN A 14 -16.99 12.08 -8.30
CA ASN A 14 -18.34 12.29 -7.79
C ASN A 14 -19.27 11.06 -7.89
N GLY A 15 -18.70 9.85 -7.92
CA GLY A 15 -19.43 8.60 -8.01
C GLY A 15 -19.35 7.77 -6.74
N THR A 16 -20.12 6.69 -6.70
CA THR A 16 -20.06 5.67 -5.63
C THR A 16 -19.34 4.44 -6.16
N VAL A 17 -18.31 4.00 -5.45
CA VAL A 17 -17.56 2.77 -5.78
C VAL A 17 -17.48 1.90 -4.53
N ALA A 18 -17.72 0.61 -4.69
CA ALA A 18 -17.47 -0.37 -3.64
C ALA A 18 -15.96 -0.62 -3.54
N ALA A 19 -15.37 -0.23 -2.41
CA ALA A 19 -13.96 -0.51 -2.14
C ALA A 19 -13.70 -2.01 -2.01
N ILE A 20 -12.52 -2.44 -2.45
CA ILE A 20 -12.05 -3.83 -2.38
C ILE A 20 -10.95 -3.93 -1.32
N PRO A 21 -11.29 -4.03 -0.02
CA PRO A 21 -10.30 -4.22 1.03
C PRO A 21 -9.70 -5.63 0.95
N ALA A 22 -8.38 -5.72 1.08
CA ALA A 22 -7.66 -6.99 1.25
C ALA A 22 -7.27 -7.16 2.73
N THR A 23 -7.55 -8.33 3.31
CA THR A 23 -7.12 -8.68 4.67
C THR A 23 -5.61 -8.78 4.74
N ILE A 24 -4.99 -8.09 5.71
CA ILE A 24 -3.53 -8.03 5.87
C ILE A 24 -2.93 -9.44 6.00
N ASP A 25 -1.93 -9.72 5.17
CA ASP A 25 -1.13 -10.94 5.20
C ASP A 25 0.26 -10.59 5.76
N ILE A 26 0.43 -10.81 7.06
CA ILE A 26 1.69 -10.54 7.75
C ILE A 26 2.78 -11.55 7.34
N ALA A 27 2.39 -12.80 7.06
CA ALA A 27 3.32 -13.90 6.83
C ALA A 27 4.05 -13.75 5.49
N ASN A 28 3.32 -13.39 4.44
CA ASN A 28 3.89 -13.21 3.11
C ASN A 28 4.15 -11.74 2.76
N GLY A 29 3.53 -10.81 3.48
CA GLY A 29 3.41 -9.42 3.03
C GLY A 29 2.48 -9.30 1.82
N MET A 30 2.39 -8.09 1.31
CA MET A 30 1.49 -7.78 0.20
C MET A 30 2.19 -7.04 -0.93
N GLN A 31 1.60 -7.08 -2.12
CA GLN A 31 2.11 -6.37 -3.29
C GLN A 31 1.01 -5.87 -4.20
N LEU A 32 1.33 -4.81 -4.92
CA LEU A 32 0.55 -4.21 -5.99
C LEU A 32 1.37 -4.36 -7.27
N ALA A 33 0.98 -5.26 -8.17
CA ALA A 33 1.85 -5.73 -9.26
C ALA A 33 2.12 -4.67 -10.34
N ALA A 34 1.10 -3.89 -10.72
CA ALA A 34 1.20 -2.82 -11.70
C ALA A 34 0.99 -1.48 -11.00
N ALA A 35 1.95 -1.10 -10.16
CA ALA A 35 1.79 0.05 -9.29
C ALA A 35 1.84 1.37 -10.05
N THR A 36 0.95 2.29 -9.69
CA THR A 36 0.90 3.69 -10.18
C THR A 36 0.94 4.66 -8.99
N PRO A 37 2.09 4.79 -8.31
CA PRO A 37 2.20 5.45 -7.01
C PRO A 37 1.64 6.87 -6.96
N GLU A 38 1.81 7.63 -8.05
CA GLU A 38 1.39 9.03 -8.18
C GLU A 38 -0.13 9.19 -8.19
N SER A 39 -0.85 8.13 -8.55
CA SER A 39 -2.32 8.08 -8.55
C SER A 39 -2.87 7.14 -7.48
N THR A 40 -2.00 6.56 -6.63
CA THR A 40 -2.40 5.58 -5.62
C THR A 40 -2.49 6.22 -4.24
N VAL A 41 -3.60 5.97 -3.55
CA VAL A 41 -3.74 6.20 -2.12
C VAL A 41 -4.02 4.86 -1.45
N LEU A 42 -3.17 4.47 -0.51
CA LEU A 42 -3.38 3.28 0.31
C LEU A 42 -4.18 3.68 1.55
N LEU A 43 -5.35 3.07 1.75
CA LEU A 43 -6.09 3.13 3.00
C LEU A 43 -5.76 1.88 3.80
N ILE A 44 -5.06 2.05 4.92
CA ILE A 44 -4.68 0.96 5.82
C ILE A 44 -5.50 1.09 7.10
N THR A 45 -6.19 0.03 7.47
CA THR A 45 -6.96 -0.05 8.71
C THR A 45 -6.27 -1.03 9.66
N ASN A 46 -6.03 -0.58 10.88
CA ASN A 46 -5.56 -1.40 11.99
C ASN A 46 -6.73 -1.69 12.92
N THR A 47 -7.08 -2.97 13.07
CA THR A 47 -8.15 -3.42 13.98
C THR A 47 -7.63 -3.86 15.34
N ASP A 48 -6.31 -3.86 15.53
CA ASP A 48 -5.68 -4.20 16.81
C ASP A 48 -5.79 -3.03 17.81
N THR A 49 -5.73 -3.37 19.11
CA THR A 49 -5.77 -2.38 20.19
C THR A 49 -4.45 -1.66 20.41
N SER A 50 -3.37 -2.07 19.73
CA SER A 50 -2.06 -1.43 19.76
C SER A 50 -1.75 -0.75 18.42
N PRO A 51 -0.97 0.34 18.42
CA PRO A 51 -0.47 0.92 17.17
C PRO A 51 0.55 -0.04 16.52
N HIS A 52 0.51 -0.13 15.19
CA HIS A 52 1.41 -0.98 14.42
C HIS A 52 2.05 -0.22 13.27
N ASN A 53 3.28 -0.58 12.94
CA ASN A 53 3.97 -0.01 11.80
C ASN A 53 3.71 -0.85 10.55
N VAL A 54 3.47 -0.15 9.44
CA VAL A 54 3.48 -0.71 8.09
C VAL A 54 4.62 -0.10 7.32
N THR A 55 5.39 -0.96 6.67
CA THR A 55 6.54 -0.56 5.87
C THR A 55 6.21 -0.72 4.40
N LEU A 56 6.35 0.37 3.65
CA LEU A 56 6.38 0.35 2.19
C LEU A 56 7.85 0.21 1.77
N ALA A 57 8.15 -0.89 1.09
CA ALA A 57 9.52 -1.20 0.69
C ALA A 57 10.03 -0.16 -0.31
N ALA A 58 11.25 0.27 -0.09
CA ALA A 58 11.96 1.11 -1.03
C ALA A 58 12.15 0.39 -2.37
N GLY A 59 12.00 1.14 -3.44
CA GLY A 59 12.28 0.68 -4.79
C GLY A 59 12.59 1.85 -5.70
N ASP A 60 13.42 1.58 -6.70
CA ASP A 60 13.56 2.44 -7.87
C ASP A 60 13.30 1.61 -9.13
N PRO A 61 12.55 2.12 -10.12
CA PRO A 61 12.20 1.35 -11.32
C PRO A 61 13.42 1.04 -12.21
N VAL A 62 14.49 1.84 -12.14
CA VAL A 62 15.72 1.65 -12.92
C VAL A 62 16.71 0.77 -12.19
N LEU A 63 16.94 1.03 -10.90
CA LEU A 63 17.98 0.40 -10.10
C LEU A 63 17.47 -0.76 -9.23
N GLY A 64 16.16 -0.87 -9.01
CA GLY A 64 15.51 -1.91 -8.22
C GLY A 64 15.43 -1.62 -6.72
N ALA A 65 15.10 -2.67 -5.95
CA ALA A 65 14.94 -2.60 -4.50
C ALA A 65 16.24 -2.14 -3.81
N GLY A 66 16.13 -1.32 -2.76
CA GLY A 66 17.24 -1.02 -1.85
C GLY A 66 18.08 0.24 -2.16
N MET A 67 17.69 1.06 -3.13
CA MET A 67 18.33 2.36 -3.39
C MET A 67 17.74 3.51 -2.58
N ALA A 68 16.51 3.37 -2.09
CA ALA A 68 15.87 4.31 -1.18
C ALA A 68 15.75 3.69 0.22
N VAL A 69 15.49 4.53 1.23
CA VAL A 69 15.13 4.06 2.57
C VAL A 69 13.65 3.70 2.58
N ASP A 70 13.34 2.53 3.15
CA ASP A 70 11.99 2.04 3.39
C ASP A 70 11.14 3.10 4.11
N GLN A 71 9.89 3.25 3.67
CA GLN A 71 8.98 4.21 4.29
C GLN A 71 8.16 3.49 5.37
N VAL A 72 8.35 3.89 6.62
CA VAL A 72 7.64 3.32 7.76
C VAL A 72 6.53 4.26 8.19
N PHE A 73 5.31 3.73 8.27
CA PHE A 73 4.12 4.47 8.68
C PHE A 73 3.51 3.82 9.92
N ALA A 74 3.42 4.60 11.00
CA ALA A 74 2.66 4.20 12.18
C ALA A 74 1.15 4.30 11.88
N ILE A 75 0.43 3.22 12.06
CA ILE A 75 -1.04 3.16 11.99
C ILE A 75 -1.55 3.09 13.44
N PRO A 76 -2.29 4.12 13.92
CA PRO A 76 -2.78 4.10 15.29
C PRO A 76 -3.72 2.91 15.55
N ALA A 77 -3.86 2.52 16.81
CA ALA A 77 -4.78 1.46 17.23
C ALA A 77 -6.22 1.75 16.79
N SER A 78 -6.95 0.70 16.39
CA SER A 78 -8.37 0.77 16.02
C SER A 78 -8.72 1.91 15.05
N SER A 79 -7.86 2.20 14.09
CA SER A 79 -7.97 3.37 13.22
C SER A 79 -7.53 3.08 11.80
N SER A 80 -7.84 4.02 10.90
CA SER A 80 -7.42 3.96 9.51
C SER A 80 -6.52 5.14 9.18
N ARG A 81 -5.53 4.91 8.32
CA ARG A 81 -4.62 5.93 7.80
C ARG A 81 -4.59 5.87 6.28
N TYR A 82 -4.69 7.05 5.66
CA TYR A 82 -4.44 7.23 4.24
C TYR A 82 -2.96 7.52 4.02
N ILE A 83 -2.35 6.85 3.04
CA ILE A 83 -0.95 6.98 2.66
C ILE A 83 -0.90 7.22 1.16
N GLY A 84 -0.40 8.39 0.77
CA GLY A 84 -0.23 8.78 -0.63
C GLY A 84 -0.78 10.20 -0.90
N PRO A 85 -0.63 10.70 -2.14
CA PRO A 85 0.03 10.06 -3.28
C PRO A 85 1.52 9.80 -3.03
N LEU A 86 2.06 8.77 -3.66
CA LEU A 86 3.46 8.33 -3.48
C LEU A 86 4.29 8.66 -4.73
N THR A 87 5.60 8.45 -4.66
CA THR A 87 6.52 8.74 -5.78
C THR A 87 7.18 7.47 -6.26
N SER A 88 7.04 7.15 -7.55
CA SER A 88 7.60 5.94 -8.17
C SER A 88 9.10 5.77 -8.00
N SER A 89 9.87 6.86 -7.99
CA SER A 89 11.32 6.85 -7.73
C SER A 89 11.72 6.33 -6.35
N ARG A 90 10.76 6.13 -5.43
CA ARG A 90 11.04 5.65 -4.07
C ARG A 90 10.31 4.37 -3.68
N CYS A 91 9.26 3.98 -4.38
CA CYS A 91 8.42 2.85 -3.97
C CYS A 91 8.17 1.82 -5.08
N THR A 92 8.45 2.15 -6.33
CA THR A 92 8.29 1.22 -7.45
C THR A 92 9.53 0.35 -7.58
N GLN A 93 9.33 -0.96 -7.51
CA GLN A 93 10.35 -1.97 -7.72
C GLN A 93 10.72 -2.05 -9.22
N LYS A 94 11.83 -2.73 -9.55
CA LYS A 94 12.29 -2.90 -10.94
C LYS A 94 11.24 -3.55 -11.86
N ASP A 95 10.38 -4.40 -11.30
CA ASP A 95 9.31 -5.08 -12.01
C ASP A 95 8.01 -4.25 -12.13
N GLY A 96 8.02 -3.00 -11.66
CA GLY A 96 6.86 -2.11 -11.66
C GLY A 96 5.92 -2.30 -10.46
N SER A 97 6.25 -3.19 -9.52
CA SER A 97 5.41 -3.44 -8.35
C SER A 97 5.66 -2.46 -7.20
N MET A 98 4.73 -2.38 -6.26
CA MET A 98 4.95 -1.81 -4.92
C MET A 98 4.72 -2.91 -3.89
N THR A 99 5.53 -2.96 -2.83
CA THR A 99 5.42 -4.01 -1.82
C THR A 99 5.29 -3.47 -0.41
N LEU A 100 4.43 -4.09 0.39
CA LEU A 100 4.09 -3.71 1.76
C LEU A 100 4.45 -4.85 2.71
N THR A 101 5.04 -4.52 3.84
CA THR A 101 5.30 -5.46 4.94
C THR A 101 4.73 -4.91 6.23
N PHE A 102 4.33 -5.82 7.12
CA PHE A 102 3.61 -5.49 8.34
C PHE A 102 4.38 -6.04 9.54
N VAL A 103 4.39 -5.29 10.64
CA VAL A 103 4.93 -5.79 11.91
C VAL A 103 4.06 -6.94 12.43
N ALA A 104 4.69 -7.88 13.15
CA ALA A 104 3.99 -8.98 13.80
C ALA A 104 2.85 -8.47 14.69
N GLY A 105 1.68 -9.11 14.58
CA GLY A 105 0.48 -8.76 15.35
C GLY A 105 -0.42 -7.71 14.68
N HIS A 106 -0.02 -7.10 13.57
CA HIS A 106 -0.89 -6.16 12.85
C HIS A 106 -2.10 -6.88 12.24
N THR A 107 -3.32 -6.55 12.70
CA THR A 107 -4.57 -7.05 12.13
C THR A 107 -5.32 -5.94 11.39
N GLY A 108 -6.07 -6.28 10.36
CA GLY A 108 -6.92 -5.33 9.63
C GLY A 108 -6.83 -5.48 8.12
N THR A 109 -6.97 -4.37 7.39
CA THR A 109 -7.10 -4.38 5.93
C THR A 109 -6.26 -3.32 5.25
N VAL A 110 -5.89 -3.59 3.99
CA VAL A 110 -5.33 -2.61 3.06
C VAL A 110 -6.24 -2.48 1.85
N THR A 111 -6.56 -1.24 1.49
CA THR A 111 -7.28 -0.92 0.26
C THR A 111 -6.41 -0.03 -0.61
N ALA A 112 -6.17 -0.43 -1.86
CA ALA A 112 -5.50 0.42 -2.84
C ALA A 112 -6.55 1.20 -3.62
N LEU A 113 -6.61 2.51 -3.40
CA LEU A 113 -7.50 3.42 -4.11
C LEU A 113 -6.73 4.07 -5.27
N LEU A 114 -7.24 3.92 -6.49
CA LEU A 114 -6.70 4.59 -7.67
C LEU A 114 -7.50 5.86 -7.91
N ASN A 115 -6.87 7.00 -7.71
CA ASN A 115 -7.47 8.31 -7.94
C ASN A 115 -7.61 8.55 -9.46
N PRO A 116 -8.77 9.01 -9.96
CA PRO A 116 -8.91 9.42 -11.35
C PRO A 116 -7.93 10.56 -11.64
N ARG A 117 -7.12 10.41 -12.68
CA ARG A 117 -6.32 11.51 -13.20
C ARG A 117 -7.27 12.56 -13.76
N GLY A 118 -7.06 13.83 -13.39
CA GLY A 118 -7.84 14.93 -13.94
C GLY A 118 -7.83 14.87 -15.46
N ILE A 119 -9.03 14.84 -16.05
CA ILE A 119 -9.27 15.11 -17.47
C ILE A 119 -9.14 16.61 -17.73
#